data_AF-A0A5K1DA13-F1
#
_entry.id   AF-A0A5K1DA13-F1
#
_cell.length_a   1.000
_cell.length_b   1.000
_cell.length_c   1.000
_cell.angle_alpha   90.00
_cell.angle_beta   90.00
_cell.angle_gamma   90.00
#
_symmetry.space_group_name_H-M   'P 1'
#
loop_
_entity.id
_entity.type
_entity.pdbx_description
1 polymer ?
#
loop_
_entity_poly.entity_id
_entity_poly.type
_entity_poly.pdbx_seq_one_letter_code
_entity_poly.pdbx_strand_id
1 'polypeptide(L)' 'LPGFSSSLLEEFGVRLVTYDLPGFGESDPHPYRNLNTSAHDLSNIADAVGIKDKFWILGYSGGGIHAWAALRYIPERLA' A
#
# COMPACT_ATOMS: atom_id res chain seq x y z
N LEU A 1 -1.62 7.84 -11.40
CA LEU A 1 -1.40 6.58 -12.14
C LEU A 1 -2.09 6.70 -13.49
N PRO A 2 -1.37 6.62 -14.63
CA PRO A 2 -2.01 6.68 -15.94
C PRO A 2 -3.12 5.63 -16.03
N GLY A 3 -4.32 6.02 -16.49
CA GLY A 3 -5.45 5.10 -16.67
C GLY A 3 -6.33 4.86 -15.43
N PHE A 4 -6.02 5.45 -14.27
CA PHE A 4 -6.93 5.43 -13.11
C PHE A 4 -7.69 6.75 -13.01
N SER A 5 -9.02 6.70 -13.14
CA SER A 5 -9.92 7.82 -12.82
C SER A 5 -10.79 7.47 -11.62
N SER A 6 -11.25 8.50 -10.89
CA SER A 6 -12.20 8.31 -9.79
C SER A 6 -13.49 7.64 -10.27
N SER A 7 -13.97 7.99 -11.47
CA SER A 7 -15.17 7.38 -12.06
C SER A 7 -15.05 5.88 -12.26
N LEU A 8 -13.88 5.39 -12.68
CA LEU A 8 -13.62 3.96 -12.86
C LEU A 8 -13.59 3.24 -11.50
N LEU A 9 -12.93 3.83 -10.51
CA LEU A 9 -12.90 3.27 -9.15
C LEU A 9 -14.30 3.18 -8.55
N GLU A 10 -15.12 4.21 -8.73
CA GLU A 10 -16.52 4.23 -8.30
C GLU A 10 -17.36 3.18 -9.03
N GLU A 11 -17.22 3.05 -10.35
CA GLU A 11 -17.93 2.06 -11.17
C GLU A 11 -17.68 0.63 -10.67
N PHE A 12 -16.43 0.32 -10.30
CA PHE A 12 -16.05 -1.00 -9.79
C PHE A 12 -16.14 -1.14 -8.26
N GLY A 13 -16.61 -0.11 -7.55
CA GLY A 13 -16.71 -0.12 -6.08
C GLY A 13 -15.37 -0.26 -5.37
N VAL A 14 -14.28 0.21 -5.98
CA VAL A 14 -12.91 0.09 -5.45
C VAL A 14 -12.59 1.29 -4.57
N ARG A 15 -12.31 1.03 -3.29
CA ARG A 15 -11.69 2.01 -2.39
C ARG A 15 -10.18 1.98 -2.57
N LEU A 16 -9.62 2.91 -3.33
CA LEU A 16 -8.18 3.09 -3.46
C LEU A 16 -7.62 3.82 -2.22
N VAL A 17 -6.63 3.24 -1.57
CA VAL A 17 -5.89 3.85 -0.46
C VAL A 17 -4.43 3.98 -0.85
N THR A 18 -3.87 5.17 -0.68
CA THR A 18 -2.45 5.48 -0.93
C THR A 18 -1.88 6.22 0.27
N TYR A 19 -0.55 6.19 0.41
CA TYR A 19 0.17 6.90 1.46
C TYR A 19 1.50 7.40 0.91
N ASP A 20 2.04 8.43 1.54
CA ASP A 20 3.41 8.86 1.27
C ASP A 20 4.39 7.91 1.96
N LEU A 21 5.46 7.52 1.25
CA LEU A 21 6.47 6.68 1.86
C LEU A 21 7.19 7.45 2.99
N PRO A 22 7.72 6.78 4.03
CA PRO A 22 8.49 7.47 5.07
C PRO A 22 9.60 8.37 4.48
N GLY A 23 9.59 9.65 4.85
CA GLY A 23 10.50 10.69 4.34
C GLY A 23 10.08 11.34 3.02
N PHE A 24 8.88 11.03 2.50
CA PHE A 24 8.27 11.68 1.33
C PHE A 24 6.99 12.38 1.75
N GLY A 25 6.63 13.44 1.01
CA GLY A 25 5.40 14.20 1.26
C GLY A 25 5.31 14.64 2.72
N GLU A 26 4.21 14.26 3.38
CA GLU A 26 3.94 14.57 4.78
C GLU A 26 4.30 13.43 5.76
N SER A 27 4.91 12.34 5.26
CA SER A 27 5.31 11.23 6.13
C SER A 27 6.66 11.46 6.79
N ASP A 28 6.68 11.27 8.11
CA ASP A 28 7.91 11.34 8.90
C ASP A 28 9.00 10.40 8.37
N PRO A 29 10.29 10.80 8.44
CA PRO A 29 11.39 9.92 8.07
C PRO A 29 11.46 8.68 8.97
N HIS A 30 11.73 7.53 8.36
CA HIS A 30 12.09 6.30 9.09
C HIS A 30 13.53 5.90 8.75
N PRO A 31 14.53 6.27 9.58
CA PRO A 31 15.96 6.09 9.26
C PRO A 31 16.40 4.63 9.06
N TYR A 32 15.68 3.67 9.65
CA TYR A 32 15.99 2.24 9.58
C TYR A 32 15.05 1.48 8.64
N ARG A 33 14.35 2.20 7.76
CA ARG A 33 13.40 1.62 6.82
C ARG A 33 14.08 0.57 5.94
N ASN A 34 13.38 -0.54 5.75
CA ASN A 34 13.74 -1.57 4.80
C ASN A 34 12.47 -2.17 4.16
N LEU A 35 12.62 -3.19 3.32
CA LEU A 35 11.47 -3.81 2.66
C LEU A 35 10.52 -4.51 3.64
N ASN A 36 11.03 -5.05 4.75
CA ASN A 36 10.17 -5.66 5.78
C ASN A 36 9.32 -4.59 6.47
N THR A 37 9.93 -3.51 6.94
CA THR A 37 9.15 -2.41 7.57
C THR A 37 8.17 -1.80 6.58
N SER A 38 8.56 -1.67 5.30
CA SER A 38 7.65 -1.18 4.26
C SER A 38 6.44 -2.07 4.00
N ALA A 39 6.56 -3.39 4.20
CA ALA A 39 5.41 -4.30 4.13
C ALA A 39 4.50 -4.10 5.35
N HIS A 40 5.08 -3.94 6.54
CA HIS A 40 4.31 -3.67 7.75
C HIS A 40 3.63 -2.29 7.73
N ASP A 41 4.20 -1.28 7.07
CA ASP A 41 3.54 0.01 6.85
C ASP A 41 2.19 -0.18 6.12
N LEU A 42 2.15 -1.00 5.07
CA LEU A 42 0.90 -1.33 4.35
C LEU A 42 -0.12 -2.00 5.27
N SER A 43 0.32 -2.98 6.06
CA SER A 43 -0.54 -3.68 7.03
C SER A 43 -1.14 -2.74 8.07
N ASN A 44 -0.30 -1.86 8.64
CA ASN A 44 -0.68 -0.90 9.67
C ASN A 44 -1.63 0.17 9.12
N ILE A 45 -1.38 0.65 7.90
CA ILE A 45 -2.26 1.62 7.23
C ILE A 45 -3.61 0.98 6.93
N ALA A 46 -3.63 -0.27 6.42
CA ALA A 46 -4.87 -1.01 6.19
C ALA A 46 -5.70 -1.10 7.47
N ASP A 47 -5.07 -1.47 8.59
CA ASP A 47 -5.74 -1.54 9.89
C ASP A 47 -6.26 -0.16 10.35
N ALA A 48 -5.44 0.89 10.20
CA ALA A 48 -5.81 2.25 10.59
C ALA A 48 -7.01 2.81 9.79
N VAL A 49 -7.16 2.41 8.51
CA VAL A 49 -8.29 2.83 7.66
C VAL A 49 -9.48 1.86 7.69
N GLY A 50 -9.42 0.84 8.57
CA GLY A 50 -10.52 -0.08 8.85
C GLY A 50 -10.62 -1.30 7.93
N ILE A 51 -9.56 -1.64 7.19
CA ILE A 51 -9.48 -2.86 6.38
C ILE A 51 -9.00 -4.00 7.27
N LYS A 52 -9.95 -4.85 7.69
CA LYS A 52 -9.69 -5.97 8.60
C LYS A 52 -9.34 -7.27 7.87
N ASP A 53 -9.93 -7.45 6.69
CA ASP A 53 -9.71 -8.62 5.86
C ASP A 53 -8.51 -8.42 4.93
N LYS A 54 -8.28 -9.43 4.08
CA LYS A 54 -7.26 -9.38 3.03
C LYS A 54 -7.52 -8.25 2.04
N PHE A 55 -6.46 -7.67 1.50
CA PHE A 55 -6.54 -6.59 0.52
C PHE A 55 -5.65 -6.84 -0.70
N TRP A 56 -5.99 -6.17 -1.80
CA TRP A 56 -5.21 -6.18 -3.03
C TRP A 56 -4.12 -5.10 -2.99
N ILE A 57 -2.96 -5.38 -3.57
CA ILE A 57 -1.89 -4.39 -3.72
C ILE A 57 -1.68 -4.07 -5.19
N LEU A 58 -1.56 -2.77 -5.47
CA LEU A 58 -1.18 -2.25 -6.76
C LEU A 58 0.25 -1.69 -6.69
N GLY A 59 1.19 -2.30 -7.40
CA GLY A 59 2.56 -1.80 -7.55
C GLY A 59 2.75 -1.11 -8.91
N TYR A 60 3.17 0.15 -8.92
CA TYR A 60 3.50 0.89 -10.15
C TYR A 60 4.91 1.46 -10.09
N SER A 61 5.71 1.22 -11.15
CA SER A 61 7.10 1.67 -11.22
C SER A 61 7.88 1.28 -9.95
N GLY A 62 8.49 2.23 -9.24
CA GLY A 62 9.17 1.99 -7.97
C GLY A 62 8.29 1.37 -6.87
N GLY A 63 6.95 1.49 -6.96
CA GLY A 63 6.02 0.81 -6.06
C GLY A 63 6.05 -0.72 -6.16
N GLY A 64 6.56 -1.27 -7.27
CA GLY A 64 6.62 -2.72 -7.47
C GLY A 64 7.45 -3.45 -6.42
N ILE A 65 8.56 -2.86 -5.95
CA ILE A 65 9.40 -3.49 -4.92
C ILE A 65 8.67 -3.58 -3.57
N HIS A 66 7.79 -2.62 -3.27
CA HIS A 66 6.97 -2.63 -2.06
C HIS A 66 5.84 -3.66 -2.15
N ALA A 67 5.27 -3.87 -3.34
CA ALA A 67 4.32 -4.96 -3.57
C ALA A 67 4.96 -6.34 -3.39
N TRP A 68 6.16 -6.56 -3.95
CA TRP A 68 6.92 -7.80 -3.73
C TRP A 68 7.31 -8.01 -2.27
N ALA A 69 7.67 -6.93 -1.57
CA ALA A 69 7.95 -7.00 -0.14
C ALA A 69 6.71 -7.43 0.65
N ALA A 70 5.53 -6.89 0.33
CA ALA A 70 4.29 -7.29 0.97
C ALA A 70 3.96 -8.77 0.73
N LEU A 71 4.10 -9.25 -0.52
CA LEU A 71 3.94 -10.67 -0.85
C LEU A 71 4.91 -11.57 -0.06
N ARG A 72 6.11 -11.06 0.27
CA ARG A 72 7.10 -11.81 1.03
C ARG A 72 6.86 -11.81 2.54
N TYR A 73 6.49 -10.67 3.11
CA TYR A 73 6.50 -10.46 4.57
C TYR A 73 5.12 -10.48 5.22
N ILE A 74 4.06 -10.18 4.47
CA ILE A 74 2.67 -10.19 4.97
C ILE A 74 1.68 -10.93 4.03
N PRO A 75 2.05 -12.09 3.43
CA PRO A 75 1.19 -12.78 2.45
C PRO A 75 -0.21 -13.11 2.99
N GLU A 76 -0.34 -13.31 4.30
CA GLU A 76 -1.61 -13.57 4.98
C GLU A 76 -2.58 -12.39 4.95
N ARG A 77 -2.08 -11.17 4.73
CA ARG A 77 -2.88 -9.95 4.59
C ARG A 77 -3.33 -9.69 3.14
N LEU A 78 -2.85 -10.48 2.18
CA LEU A 78 -3.10 -10.25 0.75
C LEU A 78 -4.15 -11.21 0.18
N ALA A 79 -5.00 -10.67 -0.69
CA ALA A 79 -6.08 -11.37 -1.40
C ALA A 79 -5.56 -12.09 -2.65
#